data_AF-A0A0R0KNB1-F1
#
_entry.id   AF-A0A0R0KNB1-F1
#
_cell.length_a   1.000
_cell.length_b   1.000
_cell.length_c   1.000
_cell.angle_alpha   90.00
_cell.angle_beta   90.00
_cell.angle_gamma   90.00
#
_symmetry.space_group_name_H-M   'P 1'
#
loop_
_entity.id
_entity.type
_entity.pdbx_description
1 polymer ?
#
loop_
_entity_poly.entity_id
_entity_poly.type
_entity_poly.pdbx_seq_one_letter_code
_entity_poly.pdbx_strand_id
1 'polypeptide(L)'
;MTSIESYLTNGYLNTKLDLIPGMENFRLKDLPDSIRTTNPNSFMVEFSFEVADNIHRASAIVLNTSDELESGVFSALSTMLPFVYRIGPFLSFLKSKSTEPLGIFSEGVCAGVPMLCWPFFADQPTSCRYIWSEWGIGIEIDTNVKREEVEKLVNELMMMVRKGKGMRLKAMELKNKAEEDTRPGGRSYINLDRVINEVLLKIK
;
A
#
# COMPACT_ATOMS: atom_id res chain seq x y z
N MET A 1 -3.15 -31.01 -12.22
CA MET A 1 -2.66 -29.86 -11.44
C MET A 1 -1.47 -29.27 -12.15
N THR A 2 -1.57 -28.02 -12.62
CA THR A 2 -0.38 -27.31 -13.10
C THR A 2 0.54 -27.03 -11.92
N SER A 3 1.83 -26.77 -12.17
CA SER A 3 2.80 -26.43 -11.11
C SER A 3 2.29 -25.28 -10.23
N ILE A 4 1.65 -24.27 -10.84
CA ILE A 4 1.07 -23.10 -10.17
C ILE A 4 0.00 -23.49 -9.14
N GLU A 5 -0.94 -24.37 -9.48
CA GLU A 5 -1.99 -24.83 -8.55
C GLU A 5 -1.41 -25.56 -7.33
N SER A 6 -0.31 -26.29 -7.51
CA SER A 6 0.35 -26.99 -6.40
C SER A 6 0.97 -26.01 -5.40
N TYR A 7 1.53 -24.88 -5.86
CA TYR A 7 2.10 -23.85 -4.97
C TYR A 7 1.05 -23.10 -4.16
N LEU A 8 -0.19 -23.00 -4.66
CA LEU A 8 -1.28 -22.38 -3.92
C LEU A 8 -1.69 -23.21 -2.68
N THR A 9 -1.45 -24.52 -2.68
CA THR A 9 -1.93 -25.44 -1.64
C THR A 9 -0.83 -26.10 -0.81
N ASN A 10 0.41 -26.19 -1.30
CA ASN A 10 1.52 -26.87 -0.63
C ASN A 10 2.14 -26.09 0.56
N GLY A 11 1.63 -24.90 0.87
CA GLY A 11 2.13 -24.05 1.95
C GLY A 11 3.40 -23.25 1.62
N TYR A 12 4.00 -23.42 0.45
CA TYR A 12 5.20 -22.69 0.01
C TYR A 12 5.01 -21.17 0.08
N LEU A 13 3.83 -20.69 -0.32
CA LEU A 13 3.50 -19.27 -0.28
C LEU A 13 3.37 -18.67 1.14
N ASN A 14 3.35 -19.49 2.19
CA ASN A 14 3.38 -19.03 3.58
C ASN A 14 4.82 -18.81 4.11
N THR A 15 5.84 -19.05 3.28
CA THR A 15 7.25 -18.78 3.62
C THR A 15 7.40 -17.31 4.03
N LYS A 16 7.93 -17.08 5.24
CA LYS A 16 8.24 -15.74 5.73
C LYS A 16 9.47 -15.19 5.00
N LEU A 17 9.43 -13.89 4.71
CA LEU A 17 10.48 -13.16 4.05
C LEU A 17 11.10 -12.18 5.03
N ASP A 18 12.36 -12.42 5.39
CA ASP A 18 13.14 -11.54 6.28
C ASP A 18 14.17 -10.70 5.50
N LEU A 19 14.08 -10.72 4.15
CA LEU A 19 15.10 -10.14 3.26
C LEU A 19 14.77 -8.73 2.76
N ILE A 20 13.55 -8.21 3.01
CA ILE A 20 13.12 -6.89 2.51
C ILE A 20 13.12 -5.90 3.68
N PRO A 21 14.10 -4.98 3.75
CA PRO A 21 14.15 -3.99 4.82
C PRO A 21 12.87 -3.15 4.86
N GLY A 22 12.32 -2.97 6.07
CA GLY A 22 11.08 -2.21 6.29
C GLY A 22 9.78 -3.00 6.09
N MET A 23 9.85 -4.26 5.63
CA MET A 23 8.69 -5.13 5.46
C MET A 23 8.78 -6.33 6.43
N GLU A 24 8.36 -6.14 7.67
CA GLU A 24 8.42 -7.18 8.70
C GLU A 24 7.27 -8.19 8.60
N ASN A 25 7.55 -9.48 8.83
CA ASN A 25 6.57 -10.56 8.87
C ASN A 25 5.76 -10.77 7.57
N PHE A 26 6.26 -10.29 6.44
CA PHE A 26 5.66 -10.58 5.14
C PHE A 26 5.90 -12.03 4.75
N ARG A 27 4.92 -12.63 4.09
CA ARG A 27 5.04 -13.94 3.46
C ARG A 27 5.14 -13.77 1.96
N LEU A 28 5.61 -14.81 1.27
CA LEU A 28 5.65 -14.81 -0.18
C LEU A 28 4.29 -14.51 -0.82
N LYS A 29 3.16 -14.99 -0.27
CA LYS A 29 1.82 -14.63 -0.78
C LYS A 29 1.43 -13.16 -0.62
N ASP A 30 2.06 -12.45 0.31
CA ASP A 30 1.75 -11.05 0.59
C ASP A 30 2.48 -10.12 -0.41
N LEU A 31 3.35 -10.67 -1.26
CA LEU A 31 4.01 -9.96 -2.34
C LEU A 31 3.17 -9.92 -3.63
N PRO A 32 3.41 -8.94 -4.53
CA PRO A 32 2.73 -8.89 -5.81
C PRO A 32 2.85 -10.22 -6.58
N ASP A 33 1.80 -10.58 -7.31
CA ASP A 33 1.79 -11.78 -8.15
C ASP A 33 2.95 -11.79 -9.18
N SER A 34 3.30 -10.62 -9.69
CA SER A 34 4.40 -10.41 -10.64
C SER A 34 5.76 -10.93 -10.16
N ILE A 35 6.04 -10.89 -8.86
CA ILE A 35 7.32 -11.35 -8.28
C ILE A 35 7.26 -12.79 -7.76
N ARG A 36 6.08 -13.42 -7.77
CA ARG A 36 5.90 -14.84 -7.43
C ARG A 36 6.11 -15.78 -8.62
N THR A 37 6.50 -15.25 -9.77
CA THR A 37 6.72 -16.02 -11.00
C THR A 37 8.08 -16.71 -11.02
N THR A 38 8.14 -17.89 -11.63
CA THR A 38 9.40 -18.56 -11.97
C THR A 38 9.84 -18.30 -13.42
N ASN A 39 9.05 -17.51 -14.18
CA ASN A 39 9.37 -17.17 -15.55
C ASN A 39 10.38 -16.00 -15.58
N PRO A 40 11.65 -16.23 -15.99
CA PRO A 40 12.65 -15.17 -16.08
C PRO A 40 12.33 -14.14 -17.18
N ASN A 41 11.48 -14.49 -18.15
CA ASN A 41 11.04 -13.60 -19.24
C ASN A 41 9.70 -12.92 -18.92
N SER A 42 9.33 -12.84 -17.64
CA SER A 42 8.13 -12.10 -17.23
C SER A 42 8.37 -10.61 -17.44
N PHE A 43 7.54 -9.96 -18.25
CA PHE A 43 7.60 -8.50 -18.48
C PHE A 43 7.67 -7.70 -17.17
N MET A 44 6.90 -8.11 -16.15
CA MET A 44 6.90 -7.40 -14.87
C MET A 44 8.21 -7.55 -14.08
N VAL A 45 8.92 -8.68 -14.24
CA VAL A 45 10.23 -8.90 -13.62
C VAL A 45 11.27 -8.04 -14.34
N GLU A 46 11.26 -8.04 -15.66
CA GLU A 46 12.13 -7.18 -16.48
C GLU A 46 11.91 -5.70 -16.17
N PHE A 47 10.65 -5.24 -16.11
CA PHE A 47 10.29 -3.89 -15.72
C PHE A 47 10.79 -3.53 -14.31
N SER A 48 10.71 -4.47 -13.36
CA SER A 48 11.20 -4.24 -11.99
C SER A 48 12.72 -4.08 -11.95
N PHE A 49 13.47 -4.85 -12.73
CA PHE A 49 14.91 -4.67 -12.88
C PHE A 49 15.25 -3.35 -13.57
N GLU A 50 14.53 -2.98 -14.62
CA GLU A 50 14.75 -1.70 -15.30
C GLU A 50 14.54 -0.52 -14.35
N VAL A 51 13.47 -0.55 -13.53
CA VAL A 51 13.24 0.48 -12.51
C VAL A 51 14.38 0.49 -11.49
N ALA A 52 14.79 -0.68 -10.97
CA ALA A 52 15.87 -0.78 -9.99
C ALA A 52 17.23 -0.31 -10.54
N ASP A 53 17.53 -0.61 -11.80
CA ASP A 53 18.75 -0.19 -12.48
C ASP A 53 18.74 1.30 -12.81
N ASN A 54 17.57 1.92 -13.00
CA ASN A 54 17.48 3.35 -13.30
C ASN A 54 17.23 4.23 -12.08
N ILE A 55 16.82 3.66 -10.94
CA ILE A 55 16.41 4.43 -9.75
C ILE A 55 17.50 5.35 -9.23
N HIS A 56 18.78 4.93 -9.33
CA HIS A 56 19.93 5.71 -8.88
C HIS A 56 20.24 6.91 -9.79
N ARG A 57 19.70 6.91 -11.03
CA ARG A 57 19.85 7.99 -12.00
C ARG A 57 18.73 9.03 -11.91
N ALA A 58 17.64 8.70 -11.24
CA ALA A 58 16.53 9.63 -11.06
C ALA A 58 16.98 10.85 -10.25
N SER A 59 16.49 12.04 -10.59
CA SER A 59 16.76 13.25 -9.80
C SER A 59 15.93 13.31 -8.53
N ALA A 60 14.78 12.62 -8.51
CA ALA A 60 13.93 12.44 -7.35
C ALA A 60 13.04 11.21 -7.53
N ILE A 61 12.66 10.60 -6.41
CA ILE A 61 11.69 9.52 -6.32
C ILE A 61 10.53 10.06 -5.52
N VAL A 62 9.35 10.06 -6.13
CA VAL A 62 8.14 10.61 -5.54
C VAL A 62 7.20 9.46 -5.21
N LEU A 63 6.93 9.28 -3.92
CA LEU A 63 6.04 8.25 -3.41
C LEU A 63 4.73 8.88 -2.94
N ASN A 64 3.62 8.40 -3.49
CA ASN A 64 2.27 8.79 -3.06
C ASN A 64 1.87 8.01 -1.80
N THR A 65 2.59 8.25 -0.71
CA THR A 65 2.34 7.66 0.61
C THR A 65 2.62 8.70 1.69
N SER A 66 2.10 8.50 2.90
CA SER A 66 2.37 9.37 4.06
C SER A 66 3.38 8.76 5.00
N ASP A 67 3.83 9.53 5.98
CA ASP A 67 4.77 9.04 6.98
C ASP A 67 4.21 7.87 7.79
N GLU A 68 2.91 7.90 8.04
CA GLU A 68 2.25 7.01 8.97
C GLU A 68 1.85 5.68 8.35
N LEU A 69 1.68 5.62 7.02
CA LEU A 69 1.27 4.39 6.34
C LEU A 69 2.42 3.39 6.18
N GLU A 70 3.62 3.88 5.85
CA GLU A 70 4.74 3.04 5.39
C GLU A 70 6.10 3.51 5.97
N SER A 71 6.11 3.95 7.24
CA SER A 71 7.30 4.50 7.91
C SER A 71 8.54 3.60 7.83
N GLY A 72 8.38 2.30 8.07
CA GLY A 72 9.48 1.31 8.02
C GLY A 72 10.08 1.17 6.62
N VAL A 73 9.22 1.10 5.60
CA VAL A 73 9.64 1.03 4.18
C VAL A 73 10.36 2.31 3.79
N PHE A 74 9.83 3.47 4.15
CA PHE A 74 10.51 4.73 3.86
C PHE A 74 11.85 4.84 4.57
N SER A 75 11.94 4.45 5.85
CA SER A 75 13.20 4.45 6.58
C SER A 75 14.24 3.60 5.87
N ALA A 76 13.88 2.40 5.43
CA ALA A 76 14.75 1.55 4.62
C ALA A 76 15.17 2.22 3.30
N LEU A 77 14.21 2.71 2.51
CA LEU A 77 14.48 3.37 1.23
C LEU A 77 15.40 4.59 1.39
N SER A 78 15.21 5.40 2.45
CA SER A 78 16.02 6.59 2.70
C SER A 78 17.50 6.30 2.98
N THR A 79 17.83 5.07 3.41
CA THR A 79 19.22 4.63 3.57
C THR A 79 19.87 4.21 2.26
N MET A 80 19.06 3.81 1.28
CA MET A 80 19.51 3.35 -0.03
C MET A 80 19.48 4.45 -1.08
N LEU A 81 18.60 5.45 -0.91
CA LEU A 81 18.24 6.42 -1.94
C LEU A 81 18.14 7.84 -1.31
N PRO A 82 18.96 8.81 -1.73
CA PRO A 82 19.05 10.12 -1.06
C PRO A 82 17.92 11.10 -1.42
N PHE A 83 17.12 10.83 -2.45
CA PHE A 83 16.14 11.76 -3.02
C PHE A 83 14.72 11.20 -3.03
N VAL A 84 14.31 10.53 -1.94
CA VAL A 84 12.96 9.98 -1.79
C VAL A 84 12.05 10.99 -1.09
N TYR A 85 10.95 11.35 -1.75
CA TYR A 85 9.96 12.30 -1.26
C TYR A 85 8.60 11.62 -1.11
N ARG A 86 8.03 11.70 0.09
CA ARG A 86 6.66 11.25 0.36
C ARG A 86 5.72 12.44 0.24
N ILE A 87 4.77 12.36 -0.69
CA ILE A 87 3.83 13.45 -0.99
C ILE A 87 2.38 12.99 -0.84
N GLY A 88 2.12 12.03 0.05
CA GLY A 88 0.84 11.34 0.12
C GLY A 88 0.11 11.41 1.46
N PRO A 89 -1.11 10.83 1.49
CA PRO A 89 -1.85 10.41 0.30
C PRO A 89 -2.31 11.63 -0.49
N PHE A 90 -2.07 11.63 -1.80
CA PHE A 90 -2.27 12.80 -2.66
C PHE A 90 -3.73 13.29 -2.62
N LEU A 91 -4.68 12.36 -2.45
CA LEU A 91 -6.10 12.65 -2.30
C LEU A 91 -6.41 13.54 -1.07
N SER A 92 -5.62 13.48 0.01
CA SER A 92 -5.80 14.35 1.18
C SER A 92 -5.46 15.82 0.90
N PHE A 93 -4.68 16.13 -0.14
CA PHE A 93 -4.55 17.52 -0.62
C PHE A 93 -5.84 18.03 -1.28
N LEU A 94 -6.65 17.13 -1.83
CA LEU A 94 -7.80 17.45 -2.68
C LEU A 94 -9.12 17.56 -1.90
N LYS A 95 -9.08 17.77 -0.57
CA LYS A 95 -10.17 17.80 0.44
C LYS A 95 -11.55 18.39 0.04
N SER A 96 -11.70 19.03 -1.11
CA SER A 96 -12.95 19.66 -1.58
C SER A 96 -13.37 19.41 -3.04
N LYS A 97 -12.64 18.64 -3.89
CA LYS A 97 -12.92 18.67 -5.35
C LYS A 97 -13.02 17.36 -6.13
N SER A 98 -12.71 16.19 -5.58
CA SER A 98 -12.76 14.94 -6.34
C SER A 98 -13.76 13.95 -5.75
N THR A 99 -14.78 13.59 -6.55
CA THR A 99 -15.64 12.42 -6.35
C THR A 99 -15.13 11.18 -7.10
N GLU A 100 -14.00 11.30 -7.82
CA GLU A 100 -13.50 10.22 -8.66
C GLU A 100 -12.55 9.29 -7.89
N PRO A 101 -12.85 7.98 -7.81
CA PRO A 101 -12.03 7.00 -7.09
C PRO A 101 -10.77 6.67 -7.90
N LEU A 102 -9.63 7.25 -7.51
CA LEU A 102 -8.33 7.02 -8.19
C LEU A 102 -7.32 6.21 -7.37
N GLY A 103 -7.75 5.49 -6.33
CA GLY A 103 -6.90 4.53 -5.63
C GLY A 103 -7.57 3.95 -4.39
N ILE A 104 -7.97 2.68 -4.46
CA ILE A 104 -8.88 2.02 -3.51
C ILE A 104 -8.44 2.22 -2.05
N PHE A 105 -7.15 2.06 -1.74
CA PHE A 105 -6.67 2.02 -0.36
C PHE A 105 -6.41 3.39 0.26
N SER A 106 -5.73 4.29 -0.47
CA SER A 106 -5.57 5.67 -0.03
C SER A 106 -6.92 6.35 0.15
N GLU A 107 -7.91 6.00 -0.67
CA GLU A 107 -9.28 6.50 -0.55
C GLU A 107 -9.96 6.05 0.74
N GLY A 108 -9.88 4.77 1.11
CA GLY A 108 -10.44 4.29 2.38
C GLY A 108 -9.83 5.00 3.59
N VAL A 109 -8.50 5.20 3.57
CA VAL A 109 -7.79 5.99 4.59
C VAL A 109 -8.26 7.45 4.60
N CYS A 110 -8.31 8.11 3.44
CA CYS A 110 -8.75 9.51 3.33
C CYS A 110 -10.23 9.68 3.72
N ALA A 111 -11.07 8.68 3.45
CA ALA A 111 -12.47 8.66 3.84
C ALA A 111 -12.65 8.36 5.33
N GLY A 112 -11.69 7.67 5.97
CA GLY A 112 -11.74 7.26 7.37
C GLY A 112 -12.68 6.07 7.58
N VAL A 113 -12.72 5.17 6.60
CA VAL A 113 -13.63 4.00 6.61
C VAL A 113 -12.85 2.69 6.56
N PRO A 114 -13.34 1.65 7.25
CA PRO A 114 -12.73 0.34 7.16
C PRO A 114 -13.11 -0.36 5.84
N MET A 115 -12.32 -1.36 5.44
CA MET A 115 -12.42 -1.96 4.10
C MET A 115 -12.38 -3.48 4.12
N LEU A 116 -13.08 -4.12 3.17
CA LEU A 116 -12.79 -5.51 2.82
C LEU A 116 -11.74 -5.54 1.73
N CYS A 117 -10.75 -6.39 1.88
CA CYS A 117 -9.58 -6.43 1.00
C CYS A 117 -9.47 -7.83 0.39
N TRP A 118 -9.50 -7.93 -0.94
CA TRP A 118 -9.35 -9.21 -1.64
C TRP A 118 -7.97 -9.25 -2.31
N PRO A 119 -7.04 -10.13 -1.89
CA PRO A 119 -5.68 -10.18 -2.40
C PRO A 119 -5.62 -10.92 -3.75
N PHE A 120 -6.28 -10.39 -4.78
CA PHE A 120 -6.47 -11.11 -6.05
C PHE A 120 -5.31 -10.93 -7.03
N PHE A 121 -4.86 -9.71 -7.29
CA PHE A 121 -3.82 -9.45 -8.32
C PHE A 121 -3.02 -8.17 -8.08
N ALA A 122 -1.91 -8.02 -8.83
CA ALA A 122 -1.04 -6.84 -8.79
C ALA A 122 -0.48 -6.55 -7.39
N ASP A 123 -0.59 -5.31 -6.93
CA ASP A 123 -0.16 -4.84 -5.61
C ASP A 123 -1.13 -5.22 -4.48
N GLN A 124 -2.33 -5.71 -4.81
CA GLN A 124 -3.38 -5.99 -3.83
C GLN A 124 -2.94 -6.91 -2.70
N PRO A 125 -2.16 -8.01 -2.88
CA PRO A 125 -1.72 -8.82 -1.76
C PRO A 125 -0.91 -8.04 -0.71
N THR A 126 -0.03 -7.14 -1.17
CA THR A 126 0.78 -6.28 -0.31
C THR A 126 -0.09 -5.25 0.38
N SER A 127 -0.99 -4.59 -0.35
CA SER A 127 -1.90 -3.61 0.23
C SER A 127 -2.87 -4.23 1.24
N CYS A 128 -3.42 -5.41 0.94
CA CYS A 128 -4.27 -6.17 1.87
C CYS A 128 -3.52 -6.45 3.17
N ARG A 129 -2.26 -6.89 3.08
CA ARG A 129 -1.41 -7.13 4.24
C ARG A 129 -1.27 -5.88 5.10
N TYR A 130 -0.97 -4.72 4.52
CA TYR A 130 -0.91 -3.45 5.27
C TYR A 130 -2.25 -3.10 5.93
N ILE A 131 -3.35 -3.16 5.19
CA ILE A 131 -4.67 -2.74 5.68
C ILE A 131 -5.17 -3.60 6.84
N TRP A 132 -5.06 -4.91 6.69
CA TRP A 132 -5.55 -5.86 7.68
C TRP A 132 -4.57 -6.01 8.86
N SER A 133 -3.27 -6.16 8.61
CA SER A 133 -2.27 -6.47 9.64
C SER A 133 -1.72 -5.21 10.31
N GLU A 134 -1.16 -4.31 9.52
CA GLU A 134 -0.38 -3.19 10.04
C GLU A 134 -1.29 -2.05 10.53
N TRP A 135 -2.28 -1.69 9.73
CA TRP A 135 -3.21 -0.60 10.04
C TRP A 135 -4.40 -1.10 10.87
N GLY A 136 -4.78 -2.35 10.70
CA GLY A 136 -5.92 -2.95 11.40
C GLY A 136 -7.25 -2.26 11.08
N ILE A 137 -7.40 -1.78 9.84
CA ILE A 137 -8.60 -1.08 9.36
C ILE A 137 -9.39 -1.90 8.34
N GLY A 138 -8.99 -3.12 8.04
CA GLY A 138 -9.76 -3.96 7.12
C GLY A 138 -9.79 -5.42 7.48
N ILE A 139 -10.52 -6.18 6.68
CA ILE A 139 -10.63 -7.64 6.77
C ILE A 139 -10.24 -8.23 5.42
N GLU A 140 -9.33 -9.20 5.44
CA GLU A 140 -8.94 -9.97 4.26
C GLU A 140 -10.08 -10.92 3.85
N ILE A 141 -10.49 -10.88 2.59
CA ILE A 141 -11.38 -11.85 1.96
C ILE A 141 -10.52 -13.03 1.51
N ASP A 142 -10.99 -14.26 1.76
CA ASP A 142 -10.32 -15.47 1.30
C ASP A 142 -10.17 -15.49 -0.23
N THR A 143 -9.08 -16.08 -0.72
CA THR A 143 -8.84 -16.26 -2.15
C THR A 143 -9.93 -17.06 -2.86
N ASN A 144 -10.57 -18.01 -2.17
CA ASN A 144 -11.74 -18.74 -2.63
C ASN A 144 -13.01 -17.98 -2.24
N VAL A 145 -13.37 -16.98 -3.03
CA VAL A 145 -14.49 -16.10 -2.76
C VAL A 145 -15.81 -16.86 -2.82
N LYS A 146 -16.53 -16.87 -1.70
CA LYS A 146 -17.91 -17.37 -1.60
C LYS A 146 -18.83 -16.24 -1.17
N ARG A 147 -20.01 -16.15 -1.79
CA ARG A 147 -20.97 -15.07 -1.54
C ARG A 147 -21.36 -14.98 -0.08
N GLU A 148 -21.62 -16.12 0.55
CA GLU A 148 -22.06 -16.23 1.94
C GLU A 148 -20.98 -15.76 2.92
N GLU A 149 -19.70 -16.02 2.61
CA GLU A 149 -18.58 -15.57 3.44
C GLU A 149 -18.37 -14.06 3.29
N VAL A 150 -18.44 -13.53 2.06
CA VAL A 150 -18.37 -12.08 1.83
C VAL A 150 -19.50 -11.36 2.57
N GLU A 151 -20.73 -11.88 2.51
CA GLU A 151 -21.88 -11.31 3.23
C GLU A 151 -21.63 -11.27 4.75
N LYS A 152 -21.10 -12.36 5.32
CA LYS A 152 -20.73 -12.41 6.73
C LYS A 152 -19.66 -11.38 7.09
N LEU A 153 -18.64 -11.21 6.26
CA LEU A 153 -17.59 -10.21 6.46
C LEU A 153 -18.13 -8.77 6.35
N VAL A 154 -19.01 -8.49 5.40
CA VAL A 154 -19.70 -7.19 5.28
C VAL A 154 -20.51 -6.90 6.55
N ASN A 155 -21.28 -7.88 7.03
CA ASN A 155 -22.05 -7.74 8.27
C ASN A 155 -21.12 -7.50 9.47
N GLU A 156 -20.01 -8.24 9.59
CA GLU A 156 -19.03 -8.03 10.66
C GLU A 156 -18.40 -6.63 10.64
N LEU A 157 -18.11 -6.10 9.45
CA LEU A 157 -17.56 -4.75 9.24
C LEU A 157 -18.57 -3.64 9.55
N MET A 158 -19.85 -3.86 9.22
CA MET A 158 -20.93 -2.90 9.44
C MET A 158 -21.40 -2.85 10.90
N MET A 159 -21.26 -3.95 11.65
CA MET A 159 -21.74 -4.03 13.03
C MET A 159 -20.93 -3.15 14.00
N MET A 160 -21.64 -2.25 14.69
CA MET A 160 -21.09 -1.26 15.64
C MET A 160 -20.60 -1.84 16.98
N VAL A 161 -20.78 -3.14 17.23
CA VAL A 161 -20.69 -3.68 18.60
C VAL A 161 -19.25 -3.98 19.03
N ARG A 162 -18.34 -4.37 18.12
CA ARG A 162 -16.95 -4.73 18.48
C ARG A 162 -15.93 -4.38 17.41
N LYS A 163 -15.64 -5.33 16.52
CA LYS A 163 -14.52 -5.28 15.57
C LYS A 163 -14.67 -4.11 14.59
N GLY A 164 -15.85 -3.96 13.99
CA GLY A 164 -16.17 -2.84 13.09
C GLY A 164 -15.98 -1.46 13.74
N LYS A 165 -16.37 -1.27 15.00
CA LYS A 165 -16.17 0.00 15.73
C LYS A 165 -14.68 0.31 15.94
N GLY A 166 -13.89 -0.68 16.35
CA GLY A 166 -12.44 -0.53 16.51
C GLY A 166 -11.75 -0.15 15.20
N MET A 167 -12.12 -0.81 14.11
CA MET A 167 -11.58 -0.53 12.77
C MET A 167 -11.94 0.89 12.29
N ARG A 168 -13.17 1.37 12.55
CA ARG A 168 -13.59 2.75 12.22
C ARG A 168 -12.80 3.80 13.00
N LEU A 169 -12.53 3.56 14.27
CA LEU A 169 -11.72 4.47 15.08
C LEU A 169 -10.29 4.57 14.53
N LYS A 170 -9.65 3.43 14.26
CA LYS A 170 -8.31 3.40 13.63
C LYS A 170 -8.29 4.05 12.24
N ALA A 171 -9.32 3.81 11.43
CA ALA A 171 -9.44 4.44 10.11
C ALA A 171 -9.54 5.97 10.23
N MET A 172 -10.30 6.48 11.20
CA MET A 172 -10.38 7.92 11.49
C MET A 172 -9.06 8.49 12.03
N GLU A 173 -8.31 7.74 12.85
CA GLU A 173 -6.98 8.16 13.30
C GLU A 173 -6.00 8.29 12.13
N LEU A 174 -5.97 7.31 11.22
CA LEU A 174 -5.13 7.36 10.02
C LEU A 174 -5.57 8.47 9.07
N LYS A 175 -6.87 8.71 8.92
CA LYS A 175 -7.39 9.86 8.18
C LYS A 175 -6.83 11.16 8.75
N ASN A 176 -7.01 11.39 10.06
CA ASN A 176 -6.57 12.62 10.70
C ASN A 176 -5.05 12.84 10.55
N LYS A 177 -4.25 11.77 10.64
CA LYS A 177 -2.81 11.81 10.37
C LYS A 177 -2.48 12.17 8.92
N ALA A 178 -3.15 11.54 7.96
CA ALA A 178 -2.98 11.86 6.54
C ALA A 178 -3.37 13.32 6.23
N GLU A 179 -4.41 13.82 6.87
CA GLU A 179 -4.83 15.22 6.78
C GLU A 179 -3.83 16.19 7.42
N GLU A 180 -3.19 15.78 8.52
CA GLU A 180 -2.14 16.53 9.20
C GLU A 180 -0.87 16.62 8.36
N ASP A 181 -0.48 15.53 7.68
CA ASP A 181 0.69 15.50 6.80
C ASP A 181 0.50 16.37 5.54
N THR A 182 -0.73 16.52 5.06
CA THR A 182 -1.05 17.21 3.79
C THR A 182 -1.55 18.65 3.96
N ARG A 183 -1.82 19.12 5.17
CA ARG A 183 -2.17 20.54 5.42
C ARG A 183 -0.98 21.46 5.14
N PRO A 184 -1.18 22.77 4.90
CA PRO A 184 -0.07 23.72 4.79
C PRO A 184 0.89 23.62 5.97
N GLY A 185 2.18 23.38 5.70
CA GLY A 185 3.22 23.15 6.71
C GLY A 185 3.32 21.70 7.23
N GLY A 186 2.45 20.79 6.78
CA GLY A 186 2.56 19.36 7.02
C GLY A 186 3.72 18.73 6.22
N ARG A 187 4.16 17.53 6.61
CA ARG A 187 5.35 16.88 6.03
C ARG A 187 5.20 16.59 4.54
N SER A 188 4.09 15.99 4.13
CA SER A 188 3.81 15.72 2.72
C SER A 188 3.67 17.01 1.93
N TYR A 189 3.09 18.07 2.52
CA TYR A 189 2.99 19.39 1.88
C TYR A 189 4.38 20.00 1.64
N ILE A 190 5.25 20.00 2.64
CA ILE A 190 6.63 20.49 2.53
C ILE A 190 7.40 19.67 1.48
N ASN A 191 7.26 18.34 1.46
CA ASN A 191 7.91 17.50 0.47
C ASN A 191 7.42 17.79 -0.94
N LEU A 192 6.13 18.06 -1.13
CA LEU A 192 5.57 18.45 -2.42
C LEU A 192 6.19 19.77 -2.91
N ASP A 193 6.25 20.79 -2.04
CA ASP A 193 6.91 22.06 -2.35
C ASP A 193 8.38 21.85 -2.72
N ARG A 194 9.10 20.98 -2.01
CA ARG A 194 10.50 20.65 -2.31
C ARG A 194 10.65 19.99 -3.68
N VAL A 195 9.83 19.00 -4.01
CA VAL A 195 9.87 18.36 -5.34
C VAL A 195 9.61 19.40 -6.44
N ILE A 196 8.62 20.28 -6.26
CA ILE A 196 8.31 21.33 -7.24
C ILE A 196 9.50 22.26 -7.44
N ASN A 197 10.06 22.81 -6.36
CA ASN A 197 11.08 23.85 -6.43
C ASN A 197 12.49 23.31 -6.70
N GLU A 198 12.83 22.15 -6.13
CA GLU A 198 14.18 21.58 -6.22
C GLU A 198 14.37 20.71 -7.47
N VAL A 199 13.29 20.14 -8.01
CA VAL A 199 13.34 19.16 -9.11
C VAL A 199 12.59 19.71 -10.32
N LEU A 200 11.26 19.84 -10.25
CA LEU A 200 10.43 20.11 -11.43
C LEU A 200 10.74 21.47 -12.08
N LEU A 201 10.94 22.52 -11.30
CA LEU A 201 11.29 23.85 -11.82
C LEU A 201 12.74 23.97 -12.31
N LYS A 202 13.61 23.00 -11.99
CA LYS A 202 15.01 22.95 -12.44
C LYS A 202 15.21 22.11 -13.69
N ILE A 203 14.20 21.36 -14.12
CA ILE A 203 14.18 20.72 -15.43
C ILE A 203 13.87 21.85 -16.45
N LYS A 204 14.91 22.59 -16.83
CA LYS A 204 14.90 23.56 -17.93
C LYS A 204 16.04 23.25 -18.88
#